data_AF-A0A0S2EWM3-F1
#
_entry.id   AF-A0A0S2EWM3-F1
#
_cell.length_a   1.000
_cell.length_b   1.000
_cell.length_c   1.000
_cell.angle_alpha   90.00
_cell.angle_beta   90.00
_cell.angle_gamma   90.00
#
_symmetry.space_group_name_H-M   'P 1'
#
loop_
_entity.id
_entity.type
_entity.pdbx_description
1 polymer ?
#
loop_
_entity_poly.entity_id
_entity_poly.type
_entity_poly.pdbx_seq_one_letter_code
_entity_poly.pdbx_strand_id
1 'polypeptide(L)'
;MADQRLPTLEQERAFASLTDILEGRPVDTSMERIVRDREAMEHTLFEMMADKPQAPTATLRRPSRRWLVAAAIGLGALVVWLTSTPAPAAGRIEGRATVVDGDTLAIEGTKARIRLYGMDAPESSQTCDDAAGKRYLCGGRAAQYLADLIGRSGRVTCFEEDRDRYGRIVAECATLGNVVLNAAMVKAGWAIEYKQYSDGRYSQEEAEAKAAKRGIWVGQFIEPSRWRNQGQRLESERVAEGQPKGCDIKGNISSSGKIYHMPGQQNYGRTKINEKAGERWFCSEAEARAAGWQPAKR
;
A
#
# COMPACT_ATOMS: atom_id res chain seq x y z
N MET A 1 13.42 -23.79 71.97
CA MET A 1 14.07 -22.77 71.11
C MET A 1 13.30 -22.76 69.80
N ALA A 2 12.67 -21.64 69.45
CA ALA A 2 11.83 -21.53 68.26
C ALA A 2 12.56 -20.73 67.17
N ASP A 3 12.62 -21.29 65.96
CA ASP A 3 13.24 -20.68 64.76
C ASP A 3 12.29 -19.61 64.19
N GLN A 4 12.53 -18.33 64.51
CA GLN A 4 11.77 -17.21 63.95
C GLN A 4 12.36 -16.81 62.58
N ARG A 5 11.79 -17.37 61.52
CA ARG A 5 12.10 -16.93 60.15
C ARG A 5 11.32 -15.66 59.82
N LEU A 6 12.06 -14.59 59.54
CA LEU A 6 11.50 -13.36 58.98
C LEU A 6 10.98 -13.63 57.55
N PRO A 7 9.85 -13.03 57.14
CA PRO A 7 9.32 -13.17 55.79
C PRO A 7 10.23 -12.50 54.75
N THR A 8 10.15 -12.93 53.50
CA THR A 8 10.91 -12.31 52.40
C THR A 8 10.20 -11.06 51.87
N LEU A 9 10.96 -10.14 51.27
CA LEU A 9 10.46 -8.89 50.63
C LEU A 9 9.35 -9.11 49.59
N GLU A 10 9.23 -10.32 49.04
CA GLU A 10 8.18 -10.69 48.09
C GLU A 10 6.86 -11.02 48.80
N GLN A 11 6.92 -11.59 50.01
CA GLN A 11 5.75 -11.91 50.83
C GLN A 11 5.13 -10.66 51.48
N GLU A 12 5.95 -9.68 51.87
CA GLU A 12 5.44 -8.38 52.38
C GLU A 12 4.63 -7.62 51.32
N ARG A 13 5.08 -7.66 50.05
CA ARG A 13 4.36 -7.02 48.92
C ARG A 13 3.02 -7.68 48.62
N ALA A 14 2.92 -9.00 48.77
CA ALA A 14 1.65 -9.72 48.59
C ALA A 14 0.63 -9.39 49.69
N PHE A 15 1.07 -9.17 50.93
CA PHE A 15 0.18 -8.77 52.03
C PHE A 15 -0.37 -7.36 51.88
N ALA A 16 0.46 -6.38 51.49
CA ALA A 16 0.02 -4.99 51.31
C ALA A 16 -1.14 -4.86 50.29
N SER A 17 -1.08 -5.64 49.20
CA SER A 17 -2.11 -5.63 48.15
C SER A 17 -3.46 -6.23 48.56
N LEU A 18 -3.53 -7.00 49.65
CA LEU A 18 -4.78 -7.61 50.14
C LEU A 18 -5.51 -6.70 51.14
N THR A 19 -4.79 -5.89 51.91
CA THR A 19 -5.37 -4.88 52.82
C THR A 19 -6.10 -3.76 52.07
N ASP A 20 -5.52 -3.24 50.98
CA ASP A 20 -6.12 -2.13 50.23
C ASP A 20 -7.45 -2.50 49.55
N ILE A 21 -7.66 -3.79 49.21
CA ILE A 21 -8.91 -4.31 48.62
C ILE A 21 -10.04 -4.40 49.67
N LEU A 22 -9.73 -4.68 50.93
CA LEU A 22 -10.72 -4.80 52.01
C LEU A 22 -11.14 -3.46 52.61
N GLU A 23 -10.33 -2.41 52.45
CA GLU A 23 -10.61 -1.06 52.98
C GLU A 23 -11.31 -0.12 51.99
N GLY A 24 -11.59 -0.58 50.75
CA GLY A 24 -12.33 0.20 49.76
C GLY A 24 -11.65 1.49 49.30
N ARG A 25 -10.31 1.58 49.45
CA ARG A 25 -9.54 2.76 49.02
C ARG A 25 -9.45 2.78 47.47
N PRO A 26 -9.65 3.93 46.80
CA PRO A 26 -9.70 3.99 45.35
C PRO A 26 -8.34 3.67 44.72
N VAL A 27 -8.31 2.70 43.82
CA VAL A 27 -7.13 2.34 43.03
C VAL A 27 -6.95 3.36 41.89
N ASP A 28 -5.80 4.04 41.84
CA ASP A 28 -5.43 5.00 40.78
C ASP A 28 -5.33 4.27 39.43
N THR A 29 -6.43 4.25 38.67
CA THR A 29 -6.46 3.72 37.31
C THR A 29 -5.84 4.73 36.34
N SER A 30 -4.65 4.39 35.84
CA SER A 30 -3.80 5.15 34.92
C SER A 30 -4.38 5.43 33.52
N MET A 31 -5.67 5.76 33.42
CA MET A 31 -6.38 6.13 32.20
C MET A 31 -6.83 7.59 32.22
N GLU A 32 -7.19 8.16 33.38
CA GLU A 32 -7.54 9.59 33.48
C GLU A 32 -6.34 10.53 33.29
N ARG A 33 -5.13 10.07 33.66
CA ARG A 33 -3.88 10.82 33.41
C ARG A 33 -3.61 10.99 31.92
N ILE A 34 -3.89 9.95 31.11
CA ILE A 34 -3.70 9.93 29.66
C ILE A 34 -4.70 10.85 28.94
N VAL A 35 -5.92 10.98 29.44
CA VAL A 35 -6.92 11.91 28.90
C VAL A 35 -6.52 13.36 29.21
N ARG A 36 -6.07 13.64 30.44
CA ARG A 36 -5.69 15.00 30.86
C ARG A 36 -4.41 15.52 30.18
N ASP A 37 -3.45 14.64 29.89
CA ASP A 37 -2.24 15.01 29.13
C ASP A 37 -2.54 15.30 27.64
N ARG A 38 -3.60 14.73 27.08
CA ARG A 38 -4.00 14.97 25.68
C ARG A 38 -4.59 16.37 25.47
N GLU A 39 -5.42 16.84 26.39
CA GLU A 39 -6.03 18.19 26.32
C GLU A 39 -4.99 19.31 26.47
N ALA A 40 -3.91 19.07 27.21
CA ALA A 40 -2.81 20.02 27.35
C ALA A 40 -1.98 20.20 26.05
N MET A 41 -1.84 19.16 25.22
CA MET A 41 -1.07 19.24 23.98
C MET A 41 -1.81 19.96 22.84
N GLU A 42 -3.14 19.86 22.76
CA GLU A 42 -3.91 20.49 21.67
C GLU A 42 -3.92 22.03 21.80
N HIS A 43 -3.85 22.58 23.02
CA HIS A 43 -3.72 24.03 23.24
C HIS A 43 -2.36 24.61 22.86
N THR A 44 -1.26 23.86 23.01
CA THR A 44 0.10 24.35 22.69
C THR A 44 0.37 24.41 21.17
N LEU A 45 -0.34 23.61 20.35
CA LEU A 45 -0.17 23.65 18.89
C LEU A 45 -0.86 24.86 18.24
N PHE A 46 -1.90 25.40 18.87
CA PHE A 46 -2.71 26.49 18.31
C PHE A 46 -2.01 27.86 18.37
N GLU A 47 -1.22 28.13 19.42
CA GLU A 47 -0.43 29.38 19.52
C GLU A 47 0.77 29.41 18.56
N MET A 48 1.30 28.26 18.13
CA MET A 48 2.47 28.20 17.23
C MET A 48 2.14 28.45 15.74
N MET A 49 0.86 28.54 15.36
CA MET A 49 0.44 28.81 13.98
C MET A 49 0.03 30.27 13.72
N ALA A 50 0.14 31.15 14.72
CA ALA A 50 -0.41 32.51 14.69
C ALA A 50 0.58 33.63 14.29
N ASP A 51 1.80 33.33 13.87
CA ASP A 51 2.73 34.34 13.33
C ASP A 51 3.33 33.93 11.98
N LYS A 52 2.75 34.49 10.91
CA LYS A 52 3.29 34.39 9.55
C LYS A 52 3.89 35.75 9.19
N PRO A 53 5.22 35.89 9.03
CA PRO A 53 5.84 37.17 8.74
C PRO A 53 5.28 37.74 7.44
N GLN A 54 4.75 38.97 7.51
CA GLN A 54 4.21 39.67 6.35
C GLN A 54 5.35 39.97 5.37
N ALA A 55 5.16 39.63 4.10
CA ALA A 55 6.10 39.98 3.05
C ALA A 55 6.20 41.53 2.95
N PRO A 56 7.41 42.09 2.76
CA PRO A 56 7.59 43.54 2.73
C PRO A 56 6.82 44.15 1.57
N THR A 57 5.89 45.06 1.90
CA THR A 57 5.17 45.87 0.93
C THR A 57 6.14 46.69 0.10
N ALA A 58 6.33 46.33 -1.17
CA ALA A 58 7.09 47.12 -2.12
C ALA A 58 6.40 48.47 -2.35
N THR A 59 6.96 49.53 -1.78
CA THR A 59 6.48 50.90 -1.95
C THR A 59 6.77 51.39 -3.37
N LEU A 60 5.83 51.15 -4.29
CA LEU A 60 5.89 51.71 -5.64
C LEU A 60 5.83 53.25 -5.56
N ARG A 61 7.01 53.84 -5.76
CA ARG A 61 7.29 55.28 -5.72
C ARG A 61 6.50 55.98 -6.81
N ARG A 62 5.46 56.74 -6.43
CA ARG A 62 4.61 57.51 -7.35
C ARG A 62 5.45 58.48 -8.20
N PRO A 63 5.42 58.40 -9.55
CA PRO A 63 5.82 59.51 -10.40
C PRO A 63 4.76 60.62 -10.34
N SER A 64 5.19 61.87 -10.46
CA SER A 64 4.37 63.07 -10.27
C SER A 64 3.35 63.30 -11.39
N ARG A 65 2.15 63.79 -11.01
CA ARG A 65 1.11 64.30 -11.92
C ARG A 65 1.63 65.44 -12.83
N ARG A 66 1.32 65.32 -14.13
CA ARG A 66 1.32 66.26 -15.28
C ARG A 66 1.77 65.40 -16.47
N TRP A 67 1.00 65.19 -17.54
CA TRP A 67 0.26 66.18 -18.34
C TRP A 67 -1.22 65.82 -18.61
N LEU A 68 -1.87 66.58 -19.49
CA LEU A 68 -3.33 66.76 -19.69
C LEU A 68 -3.87 66.09 -20.97
N VAL A 69 -5.17 65.70 -20.97
CA VAL A 69 -6.11 65.68 -22.14
C VAL A 69 -5.76 64.66 -23.27
N ALA A 70 -6.62 63.83 -23.89
CA ALA A 70 -8.06 63.46 -23.87
C ALA A 70 -8.20 62.02 -24.51
N ALA A 71 -9.35 61.39 -24.84
CA ALA A 71 -10.76 61.80 -24.90
C ALA A 71 -11.77 60.62 -24.67
N ALA A 72 -12.94 60.98 -24.13
CA ALA A 72 -14.31 60.60 -24.50
C ALA A 72 -14.68 59.30 -25.30
N ILE A 73 -15.59 58.53 -24.68
CA ILE A 73 -16.76 57.80 -25.24
C ILE A 73 -16.52 56.49 -26.03
N GLY A 74 -17.16 55.41 -25.55
CA GLY A 74 -17.25 54.10 -26.24
C GLY A 74 -17.96 53.03 -25.40
N LEU A 75 -19.26 53.21 -25.12
CA LEU A 75 -20.08 52.21 -24.41
C LEU A 75 -20.72 51.26 -25.44
N GLY A 76 -20.50 49.94 -25.35
CA GLY A 76 -21.10 49.00 -26.30
C GLY A 76 -20.73 47.52 -26.16
N ALA A 77 -21.49 46.78 -25.35
CA ALA A 77 -21.71 45.33 -25.44
C ALA A 77 -20.49 44.41 -25.64
N LEU A 78 -19.62 44.28 -24.62
CA LEU A 78 -18.80 43.07 -24.49
C LEU A 78 -19.68 41.93 -23.94
N VAL A 79 -20.41 41.25 -24.83
CA VAL A 79 -21.05 39.96 -24.50
C VAL A 79 -19.92 38.94 -24.30
N VAL A 80 -19.55 38.74 -23.04
CA VAL A 80 -18.66 37.65 -22.64
C VAL A 80 -19.41 36.35 -22.90
N TRP A 81 -19.13 35.73 -24.05
CA TRP A 81 -19.51 34.35 -24.32
C TRP A 81 -18.78 33.46 -23.32
N LEU A 82 -19.46 33.18 -22.20
CA LEU A 82 -19.03 32.19 -21.24
C LEU A 82 -19.22 30.81 -21.88
N THR A 83 -18.31 30.44 -22.78
CA THR A 83 -18.30 29.10 -23.37
C THR A 83 -17.96 28.11 -22.27
N SER A 84 -18.99 27.50 -21.70
CA SER A 84 -18.87 26.35 -20.81
C SER A 84 -18.11 25.25 -21.55
N THR A 85 -16.79 25.22 -21.40
CA THR A 85 -15.97 24.11 -21.84
C THR A 85 -16.44 22.90 -21.05
N PRO A 86 -17.01 21.86 -21.71
CA PRO A 86 -17.36 20.66 -20.99
C PRO A 86 -16.07 20.11 -20.38
N ALA A 87 -16.11 19.82 -19.08
CA ALA A 87 -15.01 19.11 -18.44
C ALA A 87 -14.73 17.83 -19.26
N PRO A 88 -13.46 17.47 -19.49
CA PRO A 88 -13.15 16.25 -20.21
C PRO A 88 -13.85 15.09 -19.50
N ALA A 89 -14.71 14.39 -20.23
CA ALA A 89 -15.38 13.22 -19.67
C ALA A 89 -14.29 12.22 -19.27
N ALA A 90 -14.25 11.87 -17.97
CA ALA A 90 -13.36 10.84 -17.46
C ALA A 90 -13.47 9.61 -18.37
N GLY A 91 -12.33 9.05 -18.78
CA GLY A 91 -12.24 8.09 -19.87
C GLY A 91 -13.11 6.86 -19.62
N ARG A 92 -14.34 6.85 -20.13
CA ARG A 92 -15.30 5.76 -19.97
C ARG A 92 -14.99 4.67 -20.98
N ILE A 93 -14.60 3.51 -20.49
CA ILE A 93 -14.19 2.36 -21.28
C ILE A 93 -15.15 1.21 -20.99
N GLU A 94 -15.74 0.64 -22.03
CA GLU A 94 -16.72 -0.44 -21.91
C GLU A 94 -16.42 -1.58 -22.87
N GLY A 95 -16.59 -2.81 -22.41
CA GLY A 95 -16.39 -3.98 -23.25
C GLY A 95 -16.40 -5.27 -22.45
N ARG A 96 -16.00 -6.37 -23.08
CA ARG A 96 -15.71 -7.61 -22.36
C ARG A 96 -14.32 -7.51 -21.73
N ALA A 97 -14.24 -7.81 -20.45
CA ALA A 97 -13.01 -7.90 -19.69
C ALA A 97 -12.48 -9.34 -19.68
N THR A 98 -11.19 -9.47 -19.92
CA THR A 98 -10.39 -10.65 -19.57
C THR A 98 -9.51 -10.28 -18.40
N VAL A 99 -9.59 -11.07 -17.31
CA VAL A 99 -8.73 -10.92 -16.14
C VAL A 99 -7.31 -11.37 -16.49
N VAL A 100 -6.31 -10.55 -16.12
CA VAL A 100 -4.89 -10.86 -16.30
C VAL A 100 -4.29 -11.39 -15.00
N ASP A 101 -4.63 -10.71 -13.90
CA ASP A 101 -4.21 -10.99 -12.54
C ASP A 101 -5.22 -10.35 -11.57
N GLY A 102 -4.91 -10.31 -10.26
CA GLY A 102 -5.83 -9.81 -9.25
C GLY A 102 -6.11 -8.30 -9.29
N ASP A 103 -5.35 -7.49 -10.04
CA ASP A 103 -5.61 -6.05 -10.18
C ASP A 103 -5.61 -5.51 -11.62
N THR A 104 -5.39 -6.36 -12.62
CA THR A 104 -5.28 -5.95 -14.02
C THR A 104 -6.28 -6.65 -14.94
N LEU A 105 -6.99 -5.85 -15.74
CA LEU A 105 -7.91 -6.27 -16.80
C LEU A 105 -7.36 -5.93 -18.20
N ALA A 106 -7.81 -6.68 -19.20
CA ALA A 106 -7.81 -6.25 -20.59
C ALA A 106 -9.24 -6.15 -21.10
N ILE A 107 -9.59 -5.03 -21.74
CA ILE A 107 -10.92 -4.83 -22.31
C ILE A 107 -10.85 -5.01 -23.83
N GLU A 108 -11.76 -5.78 -24.39
CA GLU A 108 -11.93 -5.96 -25.84
C GLU A 108 -12.02 -4.59 -26.55
N GLY A 109 -11.27 -4.42 -27.64
CA GLY A 109 -11.15 -3.13 -28.36
C GLY A 109 -10.20 -2.10 -27.72
N THR A 110 -9.76 -2.30 -26.48
CA THR A 110 -8.80 -1.40 -25.79
C THR A 110 -7.37 -1.95 -25.89
N LYS A 111 -6.43 -1.16 -26.42
CA LYS A 111 -5.03 -1.58 -26.58
C LYS A 111 -4.24 -1.64 -25.27
N ALA A 112 -4.54 -0.73 -24.33
CA ALA A 112 -3.86 -0.67 -23.04
C ALA A 112 -4.50 -1.65 -22.03
N ARG A 113 -3.71 -2.10 -21.05
CA ARG A 113 -4.23 -2.80 -19.88
C ARG A 113 -4.81 -1.77 -18.90
N ILE A 114 -5.86 -2.17 -18.18
CA ILE A 114 -6.46 -1.38 -17.11
C ILE A 114 -6.00 -1.97 -15.77
N ARG A 115 -5.35 -1.17 -14.94
CA ARG A 115 -5.10 -1.47 -13.53
C ARG A 115 -6.27 -0.93 -12.71
N LEU A 116 -6.76 -1.71 -11.75
CA LEU A 116 -7.77 -1.26 -10.80
C LEU A 116 -7.16 -0.20 -9.87
N TYR A 117 -7.74 0.99 -9.91
CA TYR A 117 -7.38 2.13 -9.06
C TYR A 117 -7.46 1.79 -7.56
N GLY A 118 -6.55 2.38 -6.77
CA GLY A 118 -6.59 2.39 -5.30
C GLY A 118 -6.34 1.04 -4.59
N MET A 119 -6.04 -0.04 -5.30
CA MET A 119 -5.77 -1.36 -4.71
C MET A 119 -4.46 -1.99 -5.24
N ASP A 120 -3.96 -2.98 -4.50
CA ASP A 120 -2.82 -3.82 -4.89
C ASP A 120 -3.17 -5.28 -4.54
N ALA A 121 -3.23 -6.16 -5.55
CA ALA A 121 -3.55 -7.57 -5.36
C ALA A 121 -2.26 -8.42 -5.32
N PRO A 122 -2.28 -9.62 -4.71
CA PRO A 122 -1.15 -10.53 -4.79
C PRO A 122 -0.81 -10.88 -6.25
N GLU A 123 0.48 -10.82 -6.60
CA GLU A 123 0.96 -11.12 -7.95
C GLU A 123 0.52 -12.51 -8.40
N SER A 124 0.25 -12.76 -9.69
CA SER A 124 -0.37 -14.01 -10.16
C SER A 124 0.33 -15.31 -9.74
N SER A 125 1.65 -15.24 -9.46
CA SER A 125 2.47 -16.36 -8.99
C SER A 125 2.87 -16.30 -7.51
N GLN A 126 2.42 -15.29 -6.77
CA GLN A 126 2.64 -15.15 -5.35
C GLN A 126 1.89 -16.23 -4.55
N THR A 127 2.58 -16.78 -3.56
CA THR A 127 1.98 -17.67 -2.56
C THR A 127 1.77 -16.99 -1.22
N CYS A 128 0.79 -17.50 -0.48
CA CYS A 128 0.43 -17.12 0.88
C CYS A 128 0.20 -18.39 1.68
N ASP A 129 0.23 -18.32 3.02
CA ASP A 129 -0.07 -19.44 3.90
C ASP A 129 -1.44 -19.25 4.56
N ASP A 130 -2.23 -20.32 4.66
CA ASP A 130 -3.52 -20.28 5.34
C ASP A 130 -3.39 -20.30 6.88
N ALA A 131 -4.51 -20.34 7.60
CA ALA A 131 -4.55 -20.38 9.06
C ALA A 131 -3.82 -21.60 9.68
N ALA A 132 -3.58 -22.66 8.91
CA ALA A 132 -2.84 -23.85 9.32
C ALA A 132 -1.37 -23.84 8.85
N GLY A 133 -0.90 -22.73 8.27
CA GLY A 133 0.44 -22.62 7.70
C GLY A 133 0.60 -23.33 6.36
N LYS A 134 -0.50 -23.73 5.70
CA LYS A 134 -0.45 -24.42 4.41
C LYS A 134 -0.41 -23.41 3.26
N ARG A 135 0.65 -23.49 2.47
CA ARG A 135 0.89 -22.65 1.30
C ARG A 135 -0.16 -22.85 0.19
N TYR A 136 -0.65 -21.75 -0.38
CA TYR A 136 -1.58 -21.71 -1.51
C TYR A 136 -1.28 -20.54 -2.47
N LEU A 137 -1.75 -20.65 -3.72
CA LEU A 137 -1.59 -19.64 -4.79
C LEU A 137 -2.58 -18.48 -4.61
N CYS A 138 -2.30 -17.56 -3.69
CA CYS A 138 -3.18 -16.44 -3.40
C CYS A 138 -3.36 -15.47 -4.58
N GLY A 139 -2.34 -15.26 -5.42
CA GLY A 139 -2.48 -14.45 -6.64
C GLY A 139 -3.47 -15.03 -7.64
N GLY A 140 -3.37 -16.34 -7.91
CA GLY A 140 -4.34 -17.05 -8.74
C GLY A 140 -5.76 -17.05 -8.15
N ARG A 141 -5.89 -17.11 -6.81
CA ARG A 141 -7.18 -16.98 -6.12
C ARG A 141 -7.79 -15.58 -6.25
N ALA A 142 -6.98 -14.53 -6.15
CA ALA A 142 -7.43 -13.16 -6.35
C ALA A 142 -7.91 -12.93 -7.79
N ALA A 143 -7.15 -13.38 -8.78
CA ALA A 143 -7.54 -13.31 -10.19
C ALA A 143 -8.84 -14.10 -10.47
N GLN A 144 -9.00 -15.30 -9.88
CA GLN A 144 -10.24 -16.07 -10.00
C GLN A 144 -11.43 -15.32 -9.39
N TYR A 145 -11.29 -14.75 -8.19
CA TYR A 145 -12.38 -14.01 -7.55
C TYR A 145 -12.79 -12.77 -8.37
N LEU A 146 -11.83 -12.05 -8.98
CA LEU A 146 -12.12 -10.95 -9.90
C LEU A 146 -12.91 -11.42 -11.14
N ALA A 147 -12.57 -12.59 -11.69
CA ALA A 147 -13.30 -13.19 -12.80
C ALA A 147 -14.73 -13.61 -12.39
N ASP A 148 -14.89 -14.16 -11.19
CA ASP A 148 -16.18 -14.56 -10.63
C ASP A 148 -17.10 -13.35 -10.38
N LEU A 149 -16.55 -12.22 -9.90
CA LEU A 149 -17.27 -10.95 -9.75
C LEU A 149 -17.81 -10.40 -11.09
N ILE A 150 -16.99 -10.42 -12.15
CA ILE A 150 -17.37 -9.98 -13.49
C ILE A 150 -18.44 -10.93 -14.09
N GLY A 151 -18.30 -12.22 -13.79
CA GLY A 151 -19.27 -13.26 -14.13
C GLY A 151 -19.44 -13.49 -15.64
N ARG A 152 -20.45 -14.30 -15.99
CA ARG A 152 -20.65 -14.83 -17.36
C ARG A 152 -20.90 -13.76 -18.43
N SER A 153 -21.32 -12.55 -18.06
CA SER A 153 -21.48 -11.46 -19.05
C SER A 153 -20.13 -11.03 -19.64
N GLY A 154 -19.06 -11.16 -18.86
CA GLY A 154 -17.75 -10.59 -19.13
C GLY A 154 -17.72 -9.06 -19.13
N ARG A 155 -18.85 -8.36 -18.97
CA ARG A 155 -18.96 -6.93 -19.30
C ARG A 155 -18.75 -6.02 -18.10
N VAL A 156 -17.88 -5.04 -18.29
CA VAL A 156 -17.57 -3.99 -17.31
C VAL A 156 -17.64 -2.61 -17.96
N THR A 157 -17.86 -1.61 -17.12
CA THR A 157 -17.65 -0.19 -17.40
C THR A 157 -16.56 0.30 -16.47
N CYS A 158 -15.49 0.87 -17.02
CA CYS A 158 -14.38 1.45 -16.27
C CYS A 158 -14.33 2.96 -16.49
N PHE A 159 -14.07 3.71 -15.42
CA PHE A 159 -13.85 5.16 -15.45
C PHE A 159 -12.38 5.43 -15.13
N GLU A 160 -11.65 5.98 -16.10
CA GLU A 160 -10.25 6.36 -15.95
C GLU A 160 -10.08 7.48 -14.92
N GLU A 161 -9.27 7.18 -13.89
CA GLU A 161 -8.89 8.07 -12.79
C GLU A 161 -7.49 8.66 -13.02
N ASP A 162 -6.56 7.85 -13.57
CA ASP A 162 -5.16 8.23 -13.82
C ASP A 162 -4.53 7.36 -14.93
N ARG A 163 -3.30 7.70 -15.34
CA ARG A 163 -2.43 6.88 -16.20
C ARG A 163 -1.07 6.70 -15.57
N ASP A 164 -0.66 5.45 -15.38
CA ASP A 164 0.64 5.18 -14.76
C ASP A 164 1.81 5.44 -15.72
N ARG A 165 3.02 5.48 -15.15
CA ARG A 165 4.29 5.68 -15.87
C ARG A 165 4.60 4.65 -16.97
N TYR A 166 3.84 3.56 -17.04
CA TYR A 166 3.97 2.51 -18.06
C TYR A 166 2.90 2.62 -19.16
N GLY A 167 2.05 3.65 -19.10
CA GLY A 167 0.94 3.86 -20.03
C GLY A 167 -0.26 2.95 -19.77
N ARG A 168 -0.33 2.29 -18.61
CA ARG A 168 -1.56 1.58 -18.21
C ARG A 168 -2.61 2.61 -17.79
N ILE A 169 -3.85 2.32 -18.12
CA ILE A 169 -5.01 3.07 -17.63
C ILE A 169 -5.23 2.65 -16.19
N VAL A 170 -5.42 3.59 -15.28
CA VAL A 170 -5.76 3.32 -13.88
C VAL A 170 -7.20 3.75 -13.69
N ALA A 171 -8.09 2.82 -13.31
CA ALA A 171 -9.53 3.06 -13.35
C ALA A 171 -10.29 2.40 -12.19
N GLU A 172 -11.42 3.01 -11.82
CA GLU A 172 -12.46 2.31 -11.07
C GLU A 172 -13.37 1.59 -12.07
N CYS A 173 -13.59 0.28 -11.87
CA CYS A 173 -14.38 -0.55 -12.78
C CYS A 173 -15.58 -1.15 -12.07
N ALA A 174 -16.73 -1.18 -12.74
CA ALA A 174 -17.96 -1.80 -12.25
C ALA A 174 -18.53 -2.80 -13.27
N THR A 175 -19.24 -3.80 -12.78
CA THR A 175 -20.03 -4.72 -13.63
C THR A 175 -21.34 -4.05 -14.07
N LEU A 176 -22.03 -4.64 -15.05
CA LEU A 176 -23.39 -4.21 -15.43
C LEU A 176 -24.41 -4.29 -14.27
N GLY A 177 -24.11 -5.05 -13.21
CA GLY A 177 -24.92 -5.11 -11.98
C GLY A 177 -24.55 -4.04 -10.95
N ASN A 178 -23.76 -3.02 -11.32
CA ASN A 178 -23.23 -1.97 -10.44
C ASN A 178 -22.35 -2.48 -9.28
N VAL A 179 -21.74 -3.66 -9.41
CA VAL A 179 -20.72 -4.12 -8.46
C VAL A 179 -19.40 -3.44 -8.79
N VAL A 180 -18.97 -2.50 -7.96
CA VAL A 180 -17.64 -1.85 -8.04
C VAL A 180 -16.58 -2.89 -7.69
N LEU A 181 -15.79 -3.28 -8.70
CA LEU A 181 -14.81 -4.36 -8.60
C LEU A 181 -13.70 -4.02 -7.60
N ASN A 182 -13.21 -2.78 -7.60
CA ASN A 182 -12.12 -2.31 -6.75
C ASN A 182 -12.47 -2.51 -5.25
N ALA A 183 -13.59 -1.93 -4.81
CA ALA A 183 -14.09 -2.08 -3.44
C ALA A 183 -14.43 -3.55 -3.11
N ALA A 184 -15.06 -4.30 -4.04
CA ALA A 184 -15.42 -5.71 -3.83
C ALA A 184 -14.18 -6.62 -3.63
N MET A 185 -13.09 -6.39 -4.36
CA MET A 185 -11.82 -7.11 -4.20
C MET A 185 -11.20 -6.88 -2.82
N VAL A 186 -11.16 -5.62 -2.36
CA VAL A 186 -10.63 -5.26 -1.03
C VAL A 186 -11.54 -5.81 0.07
N LYS A 187 -12.87 -5.66 -0.04
CA LYS A 187 -13.87 -6.14 0.95
C LYS A 187 -13.87 -7.65 1.12
N ALA A 188 -13.51 -8.39 0.07
CA ALA A 188 -13.32 -9.83 0.08
C ALA A 188 -11.94 -10.29 0.57
N GLY A 189 -11.00 -9.35 0.79
CA GLY A 189 -9.63 -9.65 1.20
C GLY A 189 -8.76 -10.25 0.09
N TRP A 190 -9.10 -10.03 -1.18
CA TRP A 190 -8.30 -10.48 -2.32
C TRP A 190 -7.37 -9.39 -2.88
N ALA A 191 -7.48 -8.17 -2.36
CA ALA A 191 -6.51 -7.10 -2.52
C ALA A 191 -6.35 -6.34 -1.19
N ILE A 192 -5.24 -5.63 -1.04
CA ILE A 192 -5.06 -4.62 0.02
C ILE A 192 -5.43 -3.23 -0.50
N GLU A 193 -5.72 -2.31 0.40
CA GLU A 193 -5.85 -0.90 0.01
C GLU A 193 -4.47 -0.31 -0.29
N TYR A 194 -4.33 0.34 -1.46
CA TYR A 194 -3.10 1.05 -1.80
C TYR A 194 -3.23 2.55 -1.44
N LYS A 195 -3.12 2.85 -0.14
CA LYS A 195 -3.36 4.18 0.46
C LYS A 195 -2.60 5.34 -0.18
N GLN A 196 -1.46 5.08 -0.81
CA GLN A 196 -0.67 6.09 -1.53
C GLN A 196 -1.36 6.62 -2.80
N TYR A 197 -2.40 5.92 -3.28
CA TYR A 197 -3.13 6.23 -4.51
C TYR A 197 -4.65 6.30 -4.31
N SER A 198 -5.20 5.73 -3.23
CA SER A 198 -6.65 5.69 -2.96
C SER A 198 -7.18 6.84 -2.10
N ASP A 199 -6.29 7.61 -1.44
CA ASP A 199 -6.64 8.59 -0.39
C ASP A 199 -7.57 8.03 0.72
N GLY A 200 -7.52 6.71 0.97
CA GLY A 200 -8.36 6.03 1.96
C GLY A 200 -9.71 5.53 1.46
N ARG A 201 -10.00 5.61 0.14
CA ARG A 201 -11.28 5.21 -0.49
C ARG A 201 -11.76 3.79 -0.13
N TYR A 202 -10.86 2.86 0.19
CA TYR A 202 -11.21 1.46 0.51
C TYR A 202 -10.79 1.03 1.94
N SER A 203 -10.52 2.00 2.83
CA SER A 203 -10.07 1.73 4.21
C SER A 203 -11.12 0.99 5.04
N GLN A 204 -12.43 1.19 4.79
CA GLN A 204 -13.49 0.49 5.50
C GLN A 204 -13.58 -0.98 5.05
N GLU A 205 -13.56 -1.22 3.74
CA GLU A 205 -13.55 -2.54 3.12
C GLU A 205 -12.36 -3.38 3.60
N GLU A 206 -11.18 -2.77 3.69
CA GLU A 206 -9.98 -3.45 4.17
C GLU A 206 -10.08 -3.78 5.67
N ALA A 207 -10.61 -2.85 6.49
CA ALA A 207 -10.83 -3.08 7.91
C ALA A 207 -11.85 -4.23 8.16
N GLU A 208 -12.93 -4.29 7.39
CA GLU A 208 -13.87 -5.41 7.41
C GLU A 208 -13.20 -6.74 7.02
N ALA A 209 -12.41 -6.75 5.94
CA ALA A 209 -11.74 -7.95 5.44
C ALA A 209 -10.70 -8.49 6.44
N LYS A 210 -9.95 -7.59 7.08
CA LYS A 210 -9.03 -7.88 8.20
C LYS A 210 -9.76 -8.49 9.39
N ALA A 211 -10.79 -7.81 9.90
CA ALA A 211 -11.55 -8.24 11.08
C ALA A 211 -12.23 -9.61 10.85
N ALA A 212 -12.76 -9.85 9.66
CA ALA A 212 -13.40 -11.11 9.27
C ALA A 212 -12.43 -12.17 8.70
N LYS A 213 -11.11 -11.92 8.70
CA LYS A 213 -10.06 -12.83 8.19
C LYS A 213 -10.33 -13.38 6.78
N ARG A 214 -10.83 -12.53 5.87
CA ARG A 214 -11.22 -12.90 4.50
C ARG A 214 -10.02 -12.96 3.56
N GLY A 215 -10.07 -13.81 2.54
CA GLY A 215 -9.06 -13.88 1.48
C GLY A 215 -7.65 -14.10 2.02
N ILE A 216 -6.71 -13.19 1.74
CA ILE A 216 -5.33 -13.26 2.22
C ILE A 216 -5.19 -13.01 3.73
N TRP A 217 -6.18 -12.38 4.37
CA TRP A 217 -6.20 -12.13 5.82
C TRP A 217 -6.52 -13.39 6.66
N VAL A 218 -6.72 -14.54 6.02
CA VAL A 218 -6.95 -15.83 6.70
C VAL A 218 -5.70 -16.36 7.42
N GLY A 219 -4.51 -15.98 6.95
CA GLY A 219 -3.23 -16.50 7.44
C GLY A 219 -2.09 -15.49 7.21
N GLN A 220 -0.95 -15.98 6.70
CA GLN A 220 0.23 -15.15 6.47
C GLN A 220 0.42 -14.83 4.99
N PHE A 221 0.76 -13.58 4.70
CA PHE A 221 1.14 -13.13 3.37
C PHE A 221 2.19 -12.02 3.44
N ILE A 222 2.93 -11.85 2.36
CA ILE A 222 3.78 -10.68 2.15
C ILE A 222 2.96 -9.66 1.35
N GLU A 223 2.99 -8.38 1.76
CA GLU A 223 2.39 -7.27 1.02
C GLU A 223 2.81 -7.33 -0.47
N PRO A 224 1.89 -7.26 -1.46
CA PRO A 224 2.25 -7.55 -2.86
C PRO A 224 3.36 -6.63 -3.39
N SER A 225 3.30 -5.34 -3.03
CA SER A 225 4.37 -4.36 -3.25
C SER A 225 5.77 -4.84 -2.80
N ARG A 226 5.90 -5.51 -1.65
CA ARG A 226 7.16 -6.04 -1.10
C ARG A 226 7.56 -7.34 -1.77
N TRP A 227 6.60 -8.23 -2.04
CA TRP A 227 6.85 -9.47 -2.77
C TRP A 227 7.38 -9.17 -4.19
N ARG A 228 6.81 -8.16 -4.86
CA ARG A 228 7.21 -7.66 -6.19
C ARG A 228 8.55 -6.93 -6.16
N ASN A 229 8.66 -5.86 -5.37
CA ASN A 229 9.76 -4.88 -5.50
C ASN A 229 11.00 -5.24 -4.66
N GLN A 230 10.81 -5.83 -3.49
CA GLN A 230 11.91 -6.20 -2.58
C GLN A 230 12.31 -7.68 -2.75
N GLY A 231 11.44 -8.48 -3.36
CA GLY A 231 11.61 -9.93 -3.49
C GLY A 231 11.47 -10.66 -2.14
N GLN A 232 10.72 -10.09 -1.20
CA GLN A 232 10.45 -10.73 0.09
C GLN A 232 9.58 -11.98 -0.12
N ARG A 233 9.86 -13.05 0.63
CA ARG A 233 9.23 -14.37 0.50
C ARG A 233 8.91 -14.94 1.88
N LEU A 234 7.77 -15.64 2.00
CA LEU A 234 7.45 -16.46 3.17
C LEU A 234 8.40 -17.65 3.27
N GLU A 235 8.65 -18.16 4.48
CA GLU A 235 9.51 -19.33 4.67
C GLU A 235 8.99 -20.56 3.91
N SER A 236 7.66 -20.74 3.86
CA SER A 236 7.01 -21.81 3.09
C SER A 236 7.30 -21.74 1.58
N GLU A 237 7.45 -20.53 1.02
CA GLU A 237 7.82 -20.29 -0.37
C GLU A 237 9.31 -20.54 -0.59
N ARG A 238 10.17 -20.06 0.33
CA ARG A 238 11.63 -20.27 0.30
C ARG A 238 12.01 -21.76 0.35
N VAL A 239 11.42 -22.51 1.27
CA VAL A 239 11.60 -23.98 1.38
C VAL A 239 11.12 -24.68 0.12
N ALA A 240 10.02 -24.23 -0.50
CA ALA A 240 9.53 -24.79 -1.75
C ALA A 240 10.36 -24.42 -2.99
N GLU A 241 11.08 -23.30 -2.96
CA GLU A 241 12.09 -22.90 -3.97
C GLU A 241 13.48 -23.53 -3.71
N GLY A 242 13.63 -24.33 -2.65
CA GLY A 242 14.91 -24.95 -2.28
C GLY A 242 15.94 -23.97 -1.71
N GLN A 243 15.52 -22.76 -1.31
CA GLN A 243 16.45 -21.75 -0.78
C GLN A 243 17.04 -22.20 0.57
N PRO A 244 18.37 -22.26 0.73
CA PRO A 244 19.00 -22.51 2.03
C PRO A 244 18.82 -21.32 2.98
N LYS A 245 18.57 -21.62 4.27
CA LYS A 245 18.33 -20.61 5.30
C LYS A 245 19.53 -19.65 5.43
N GLY A 246 19.26 -18.35 5.28
CA GLY A 246 20.28 -17.28 5.35
C GLY A 246 21.07 -17.07 4.05
N CYS A 247 20.75 -17.78 2.97
CA CYS A 247 21.44 -17.68 1.68
C CYS A 247 20.57 -16.91 0.67
N ASP A 248 20.54 -15.59 0.82
CA ASP A 248 19.66 -14.66 0.11
C ASP A 248 20.22 -14.10 -1.20
N ILE A 249 21.38 -14.55 -1.68
CA ILE A 249 21.97 -14.01 -2.92
C ILE A 249 21.70 -14.99 -4.06
N LYS A 250 21.01 -14.52 -5.12
CA LYS A 250 20.59 -15.36 -6.26
C LYS A 250 21.64 -15.35 -7.37
N GLY A 251 22.39 -16.43 -7.56
CA GLY A 251 23.38 -16.59 -8.62
C GLY A 251 22.85 -17.33 -9.85
N ASN A 252 22.42 -16.60 -10.87
CA ASN A 252 21.91 -17.17 -12.13
C ASN A 252 22.97 -17.23 -13.24
N ILE A 253 22.70 -18.03 -14.27
CA ILE A 253 23.57 -18.25 -15.42
C ILE A 253 22.78 -17.97 -16.71
N SER A 254 23.35 -17.15 -17.59
CA SER A 254 22.76 -16.88 -18.90
C SER A 254 23.84 -16.85 -19.99
N SER A 255 23.44 -16.59 -21.24
CA SER A 255 24.37 -16.39 -22.35
C SER A 255 25.34 -15.21 -22.15
N SER A 256 25.02 -14.25 -21.27
CA SER A 256 25.94 -13.16 -20.88
C SER A 256 26.85 -13.50 -19.69
N GLY A 257 26.82 -14.75 -19.21
CA GLY A 257 27.68 -15.25 -18.14
C GLY A 257 26.97 -15.45 -16.80
N LYS A 258 27.78 -15.45 -15.74
CA LYS A 258 27.38 -15.74 -14.35
C LYS A 258 27.18 -14.45 -13.57
N ILE A 259 25.96 -14.14 -13.15
CA ILE A 259 25.66 -12.93 -12.37
C ILE A 259 24.91 -13.25 -11.07
N TYR A 260 25.17 -12.49 -10.02
CA TYR A 260 24.41 -12.58 -8.76
C TYR A 260 23.56 -11.34 -8.52
N HIS A 261 22.36 -11.59 -8.00
CA HIS A 261 21.44 -10.55 -7.54
C HIS A 261 21.40 -10.51 -6.01
N MET A 262 21.60 -9.31 -5.47
CA MET A 262 21.37 -9.02 -4.04
C MET A 262 19.88 -8.76 -3.78
N PRO A 263 19.36 -9.05 -2.57
CA PRO A 263 18.03 -8.62 -2.15
C PRO A 263 17.78 -7.13 -2.40
N GLY A 264 16.56 -6.78 -2.81
CA GLY A 264 16.17 -5.40 -3.14
C GLY A 264 16.66 -4.86 -4.49
N GLN A 265 17.45 -5.61 -5.28
CA GLN A 265 17.74 -5.23 -6.67
C GLN A 265 16.52 -5.43 -7.58
N GLN A 266 16.39 -4.61 -8.62
CA GLN A 266 15.23 -4.59 -9.54
C GLN A 266 14.83 -5.97 -10.10
N ASN A 267 15.82 -6.83 -10.39
CA ASN A 267 15.58 -8.14 -10.98
C ASN A 267 15.54 -9.29 -9.94
N TYR A 268 15.85 -9.03 -8.66
CA TYR A 268 15.97 -10.06 -7.63
C TYR A 268 14.68 -10.88 -7.42
N GLY A 269 13.51 -10.22 -7.42
CA GLY A 269 12.22 -10.89 -7.33
C GLY A 269 11.84 -11.72 -8.57
N ARG A 270 12.42 -11.39 -9.74
CA ARG A 270 12.15 -12.06 -11.03
C ARG A 270 13.10 -13.23 -11.31
N THR A 271 14.34 -13.15 -10.84
CA THR A 271 15.31 -14.23 -10.96
C THR A 271 14.86 -15.44 -10.14
N LYS A 272 14.79 -16.59 -10.78
CA LYS A 272 14.54 -17.90 -10.16
C LYS A 272 15.80 -18.74 -10.33
N ILE A 273 16.14 -19.56 -9.34
CA ILE A 273 17.33 -20.41 -9.36
C ILE A 273 16.97 -21.79 -9.91
N ASN A 274 17.66 -22.19 -10.97
CA ASN A 274 17.62 -23.52 -11.54
C ASN A 274 18.94 -24.26 -11.28
N GLU A 275 18.99 -25.02 -10.18
CA GLU A 275 20.18 -25.78 -9.78
C GLU A 275 20.66 -26.78 -10.84
N LYS A 276 19.74 -27.30 -11.67
CA LYS A 276 20.08 -28.19 -12.79
C LYS A 276 20.87 -27.50 -13.90
N ALA A 277 20.79 -26.17 -14.00
CA ALA A 277 21.59 -25.34 -14.89
C ALA A 277 22.90 -24.85 -14.24
N GLY A 278 23.20 -25.26 -13.00
CA GLY A 278 24.36 -24.80 -12.24
C GLY A 278 24.18 -23.42 -11.60
N GLU A 279 22.97 -22.88 -11.62
CA GLU A 279 22.58 -21.71 -10.82
C GLU A 279 22.49 -22.09 -9.34
N ARG A 280 22.70 -21.15 -8.43
CA ARG A 280 22.61 -21.44 -6.99
C ARG A 280 22.38 -20.20 -6.15
N TRP A 281 22.00 -20.45 -4.90
CA TRP A 281 22.01 -19.47 -3.84
C TRP A 281 23.43 -19.30 -3.27
N PHE A 282 23.75 -18.10 -2.80
CA PHE A 282 24.96 -17.78 -2.06
C PHE A 282 24.57 -17.13 -0.71
N CYS A 283 25.40 -17.33 0.30
CA CYS A 283 25.20 -16.82 1.65
C CYS A 283 26.03 -15.57 1.94
N SER A 284 26.99 -15.24 1.06
CA SER A 284 27.68 -13.94 1.06
C SER A 284 28.10 -13.48 -0.34
N GLU A 285 28.30 -12.16 -0.49
CA GLU A 285 28.83 -11.60 -1.73
C GLU A 285 30.27 -12.08 -2.01
N ALA A 286 31.06 -12.29 -0.96
CA ALA A 286 32.42 -12.83 -1.07
C ALA A 286 32.42 -14.25 -1.65
N GLU A 287 31.50 -15.11 -1.21
CA GLU A 287 31.30 -16.47 -1.74
C GLU A 287 30.90 -16.44 -3.23
N ALA A 288 29.95 -15.58 -3.61
CA ALA A 288 29.51 -15.43 -4.99
C ALA A 288 30.67 -15.00 -5.92
N ARG A 289 31.47 -14.02 -5.48
CA ARG A 289 32.65 -13.55 -6.20
C ARG A 289 33.75 -14.60 -6.27
N ALA A 290 34.04 -15.31 -5.18
CA ALA A 290 35.00 -16.41 -5.15
C ALA A 290 34.61 -17.58 -6.07
N ALA A 291 33.30 -17.81 -6.24
CA ALA A 291 32.76 -18.75 -7.21
C ALA A 291 32.85 -18.29 -8.69
N GLY A 292 33.22 -17.03 -8.94
CA GLY A 292 33.30 -16.44 -10.28
C GLY A 292 31.99 -15.83 -10.80
N TRP A 293 31.01 -15.55 -9.95
CA TRP A 293 29.82 -14.77 -10.31
C TRP A 293 30.09 -13.28 -10.14
N GLN A 294 29.57 -12.46 -11.06
CA GLN A 294 29.71 -10.99 -11.06
C GLN A 294 28.45 -10.31 -10.54
N PRO A 295 28.53 -9.11 -9.93
CA PRO A 295 27.33 -8.38 -9.53
C PRO A 295 26.45 -8.06 -10.74
N ALA A 296 25.15 -8.34 -10.63
CA ALA A 296 24.18 -7.83 -11.59
C ALA A 296 24.21 -6.29 -11.63
N LYS A 297 24.03 -5.73 -12.84
CA LYS A 297 23.87 -4.28 -13.02
C LYS A 297 22.59 -3.82 -12.30
N ARG A 298 22.69 -2.65 -11.65
CA ARG A 298 21.58 -2.00 -10.92
C ARG A 298 20.51 -1.50 -11.89
#